data_AF-A0A0Q6FQX6-F1
#
_entry.id   AF-A0A0Q6FQX6-F1
#
_cell.length_a   1.000
_cell.length_b   1.000
_cell.length_c   1.000
_cell.angle_alpha   90.00
_cell.angle_beta   90.00
_cell.angle_gamma   90.00
#
_symmetry.space_group_name_H-M   'P 1'
#
loop_
_entity.id
_entity.type
_entity.pdbx_description
1 polymer ?
#
loop_
_entity_poly.entity_id
_entity_poly.type
_entity_poly.pdbx_seq_one_letter_code
_entity_poly.pdbx_strand_id
1 'polypeptide(L)'
;MNDSTKRSHRSGRRRLAVSAGVLLLAGTLVSSAAFVDQATLNLGGGGIGFPYTFDIGAVLPDGTVEQADTDAGYDWVVDGAQTLVPGGSVSTTVPVFNNTPTLAADTTVEVVLRNGDGTVAAGIPNITPFLRFSATDQAGTALFTDVTWDAARATLGLLAPRGAAELSAGDAYTAGQVGSEGAVTLTIDYLDVPGVEAFNGGQAALALRFDATSVAP
;
A
#
# COMPACT_ATOMS: atom_id res chain seq x y z
N MET A 1 63.33 -32.22 75.97
CA MET A 1 63.24 -31.69 77.35
C MET A 1 62.96 -30.20 77.24
N ASN A 2 61.75 -29.79 77.67
CA ASN A 2 61.28 -28.49 78.22
C ASN A 2 62.08 -27.20 77.94
N ASP A 3 61.50 -26.00 77.84
CA ASP A 3 60.14 -25.44 77.94
C ASP A 3 60.30 -23.91 77.81
N SER A 4 59.22 -23.21 77.43
CA SER A 4 58.88 -21.83 77.83
C SER A 4 59.67 -20.66 77.20
N THR A 5 59.07 -19.54 76.78
CA THR A 5 57.92 -18.82 77.37
C THR A 5 57.30 -17.77 76.43
N LYS A 6 56.00 -17.56 76.66
CA LYS A 6 55.05 -16.52 76.17
C LYS A 6 55.55 -15.06 76.26
N ARG A 7 54.99 -14.15 75.44
CA ARG A 7 53.93 -13.17 75.83
C ARG A 7 53.53 -12.17 74.74
N SER A 8 52.27 -11.74 74.84
CA SER A 8 51.46 -10.83 74.03
C SER A 8 51.67 -9.34 74.33
N HIS A 9 51.29 -8.43 73.41
CA HIS A 9 50.18 -7.46 73.60
C HIS A 9 50.06 -6.36 72.50
N ARG A 10 48.80 -6.16 72.05
CA ARG A 10 48.03 -4.90 71.85
C ARG A 10 48.50 -3.75 70.92
N SER A 11 47.63 -3.51 69.93
CA SER A 11 46.93 -2.25 69.56
C SER A 11 47.68 -0.90 69.46
N GLY A 12 47.49 -0.20 68.34
CA GLY A 12 47.74 1.24 68.25
C GLY A 12 47.34 1.83 66.89
N ARG A 13 46.49 2.85 66.89
CA ARG A 13 45.84 3.49 65.74
C ARG A 13 46.66 4.66 65.20
N ARG A 14 46.64 4.81 63.86
CA ARG A 14 46.50 6.04 63.02
C ARG A 14 47.51 7.20 63.18
N ARG A 15 48.08 7.64 62.04
CA ARG A 15 47.93 8.96 61.34
C ARG A 15 49.21 9.27 60.55
N LEU A 16 49.13 9.21 59.21
CA LEU A 16 49.03 10.35 58.26
C LEU A 16 50.35 11.10 58.05
N ALA A 17 50.95 10.91 56.87
CA ALA A 17 51.72 11.94 56.18
C ALA A 17 51.41 11.86 54.68
N VAL A 18 50.93 12.99 54.17
CA VAL A 18 50.48 13.26 52.81
C VAL A 18 51.69 13.66 51.96
N SER A 19 51.76 13.18 50.72
CA SER A 19 52.56 13.81 49.67
C SER A 19 51.82 13.67 48.35
N ALA A 20 51.45 14.81 47.78
CA ALA A 20 50.64 14.96 46.60
C ALA A 20 51.42 14.61 45.31
N GLY A 21 50.75 13.92 44.39
CA GLY A 21 51.17 13.77 43.00
C GLY A 21 49.92 13.74 42.12
N VAL A 22 49.65 14.84 41.44
CA VAL A 22 48.51 15.03 40.55
C VAL A 22 48.75 14.25 39.25
N LEU A 23 47.86 13.30 38.93
CA LEU A 23 47.70 12.78 37.56
C LEU A 23 46.21 12.77 37.22
N LEU A 24 45.83 13.73 36.38
CA LEU A 24 44.56 13.82 35.67
C LEU A 24 44.29 12.51 34.91
N LEU A 25 43.12 11.90 35.08
CA LEU A 25 42.51 11.03 34.08
C LEU A 25 40.98 11.04 34.25
N ALA A 26 40.32 11.29 33.12
CA ALA A 26 38.93 11.66 32.97
C ALA A 26 37.94 10.57 33.39
N GLY A 27 36.76 11.00 33.84
CA GLY A 27 35.65 10.13 34.18
C GLY A 27 35.06 9.44 32.96
N THR A 28 34.85 8.14 33.07
CA THR A 28 33.84 7.42 32.30
C THR A 28 32.90 6.75 33.29
N LEU A 29 31.68 7.29 33.37
CA LEU A 29 30.52 6.60 33.93
C LEU A 29 30.36 5.31 33.14
N VAL A 30 30.70 4.17 33.73
CA VAL A 30 30.34 2.87 33.16
C VAL A 30 28.85 2.71 33.40
N SER A 31 28.07 3.07 32.38
CA SER A 31 26.64 2.76 32.31
C SER A 31 26.43 1.28 32.61
N SER A 32 25.58 1.02 33.59
CA SER A 32 24.93 -0.26 33.81
C SER A 32 24.23 -0.71 32.53
N ALA A 33 24.67 -1.83 31.95
CA ALA A 33 23.82 -2.64 31.12
C ALA A 33 23.76 -4.02 31.76
N ALA A 34 22.62 -4.27 32.41
CA ALA A 34 22.25 -5.57 32.93
C ALA A 34 22.28 -6.58 31.78
N PHE A 35 23.01 -7.67 31.98
CA PHE A 35 22.80 -8.87 31.18
C PHE A 35 21.66 -9.69 31.80
N VAL A 36 20.92 -10.32 30.89
CA VAL A 36 19.93 -11.39 31.07
C VAL A 36 18.51 -10.92 31.38
N ASP A 37 17.80 -10.49 30.34
CA ASP A 37 16.45 -11.03 30.13
C ASP A 37 16.56 -12.09 29.02
N GLN A 38 16.40 -13.36 29.41
CA GLN A 38 16.12 -14.43 28.46
C GLN A 38 14.70 -14.21 27.94
N ALA A 39 14.55 -13.32 26.98
CA ALA A 39 13.46 -13.46 26.03
C ALA A 39 13.81 -14.67 25.16
N THR A 40 13.33 -15.86 25.55
CA THR A 40 12.94 -16.87 24.55
C THR A 40 11.87 -16.21 23.69
N LEU A 41 12.32 -15.39 22.73
CA LEU A 41 11.51 -14.93 21.63
C LEU A 41 11.24 -16.18 20.81
N ASN A 42 10.14 -16.85 21.14
CA ASN A 42 9.47 -17.73 20.20
C ASN A 42 9.04 -16.84 19.04
N LEU A 43 9.97 -16.62 18.10
CA LEU A 43 9.66 -16.28 16.74
C LEU A 43 8.62 -17.32 16.33
N GLY A 44 7.38 -16.90 16.09
CA GLY A 44 6.33 -17.81 15.67
C GLY A 44 6.82 -18.69 14.52
N GLY A 45 6.22 -19.86 14.31
CA GLY A 45 6.67 -20.87 13.34
C GLY A 45 6.83 -20.41 11.88
N GLY A 46 6.58 -19.13 11.56
CA GLY A 46 6.80 -18.49 10.26
C GLY A 46 7.97 -17.49 10.18
N GLY A 47 8.73 -17.22 11.24
CA GLY A 47 9.88 -16.29 11.22
C GLY A 47 9.54 -14.79 11.40
N ILE A 48 10.51 -13.91 11.17
CA ILE A 48 10.34 -12.44 11.11
C ILE A 48 10.13 -12.04 9.63
N GLY A 49 8.97 -11.48 9.30
CA GLY A 49 8.57 -11.05 7.95
C GLY A 49 7.17 -11.55 7.57
N PHE A 50 6.49 -10.85 6.67
CA PHE A 50 5.23 -11.33 6.08
C PHE A 50 5.59 -12.31 4.95
N PRO A 51 5.19 -13.60 5.03
CA PRO A 51 5.64 -14.63 4.09
C PRO A 51 4.93 -14.56 2.72
N TYR A 52 4.02 -13.60 2.54
CA TYR A 52 3.21 -13.41 1.34
C TYR A 52 3.49 -12.03 0.73
N THR A 53 3.18 -11.85 -0.54
CA THR A 53 3.18 -10.53 -1.19
C THR A 53 1.79 -9.90 -1.02
N PHE A 54 1.73 -8.64 -0.63
CA PHE A 54 0.45 -7.92 -0.62
C PHE A 54 0.04 -7.63 -2.07
N ASP A 55 -1.19 -7.97 -2.43
CA ASP A 55 -1.65 -7.99 -3.81
C ASP A 55 -3.16 -7.73 -3.94
N ILE A 56 -3.52 -6.99 -4.99
CA ILE A 56 -4.88 -6.70 -5.44
C ILE A 56 -4.97 -7.12 -6.91
N GLY A 57 -6.03 -7.84 -7.26
CA GLY A 57 -6.30 -8.24 -8.62
C GLY A 57 -7.59 -7.65 -9.18
N ALA A 58 -7.71 -7.68 -10.50
CA ALA A 58 -8.96 -7.48 -11.23
C ALA A 58 -9.40 -8.80 -11.88
N VAL A 59 -10.70 -8.96 -12.09
CA VAL A 59 -11.26 -10.09 -12.84
C VAL A 59 -11.58 -9.63 -14.26
N LEU A 60 -10.89 -10.20 -15.25
CA LEU A 60 -11.11 -9.90 -16.65
C LEU A 60 -12.47 -10.43 -17.14
N PRO A 61 -13.02 -9.91 -18.25
CA PRO A 61 -14.32 -10.34 -18.77
C PRO A 61 -14.40 -11.84 -19.13
N ASP A 62 -13.26 -12.48 -19.40
CA ASP A 62 -13.14 -13.91 -19.65
C ASP A 62 -13.07 -14.77 -18.38
N GLY A 63 -13.12 -14.14 -17.21
CA GLY A 63 -13.08 -14.79 -15.90
C GLY A 63 -11.67 -15.14 -15.41
N THR A 64 -10.62 -14.62 -16.07
CA THR A 64 -9.24 -14.79 -15.62
C THR A 64 -8.78 -13.65 -14.70
N VAL A 65 -7.76 -13.92 -13.91
CA VAL A 65 -7.15 -12.96 -12.99
C VAL A 65 -6.07 -12.13 -13.68
N GLU A 66 -6.05 -10.84 -13.37
CA GLU A 66 -4.94 -9.95 -13.69
C GLU A 66 -4.49 -9.24 -12.41
N GLN A 67 -3.17 -9.10 -12.22
CA GLN A 67 -2.61 -8.52 -11.00
C GLN A 67 -2.34 -7.02 -11.15
N ALA A 68 -2.50 -6.29 -10.05
CA ALA A 68 -2.12 -4.89 -9.94
C ALA A 68 -0.93 -4.72 -8.97
N ASP A 69 -0.01 -5.67 -8.98
CA ASP A 69 1.11 -5.83 -8.02
C ASP A 69 2.36 -4.98 -8.33
N THR A 70 2.27 -4.09 -9.34
CA THR A 70 3.35 -3.16 -9.69
C THR A 70 3.00 -1.72 -9.31
N ASP A 71 4.01 -0.86 -9.13
CA ASP A 71 3.81 0.59 -8.88
C ASP A 71 2.96 1.28 -9.97
N ALA A 72 2.86 0.69 -11.17
CA ALA A 72 2.04 1.22 -12.26
C ALA A 72 0.54 0.91 -12.08
N GLY A 73 0.19 -0.08 -11.23
CA GLY A 73 -1.14 -0.66 -11.11
C GLY A 73 -1.55 -1.44 -12.36
N TYR A 74 -2.85 -1.75 -12.46
CA TYR A 74 -3.46 -2.30 -13.67
C TYR A 74 -4.29 -1.25 -14.41
N ASP A 75 -4.07 -1.13 -15.72
CA ASP A 75 -4.79 -0.22 -16.62
C ASP A 75 -6.00 -0.91 -17.24
N TRP A 76 -7.20 -0.68 -16.70
CA TRP A 76 -8.42 -1.25 -17.29
C TRP A 76 -8.79 -0.60 -18.63
N VAL A 77 -9.09 -1.42 -19.64
CA VAL A 77 -9.57 -0.96 -20.95
C VAL A 77 -11.09 -0.80 -20.92
N VAL A 78 -11.58 0.41 -21.21
CA VAL A 78 -13.01 0.68 -21.30
C VAL A 78 -13.52 0.35 -22.70
N ASP A 79 -14.14 -0.82 -22.84
CA ASP A 79 -14.77 -1.23 -24.10
C ASP A 79 -15.84 -0.23 -24.55
N GLY A 80 -15.84 0.11 -25.84
CA GLY A 80 -16.80 1.04 -26.43
C GLY A 80 -16.39 2.51 -26.34
N ALA A 81 -15.35 2.84 -25.57
CA ALA A 81 -14.81 4.21 -25.50
C ALA A 81 -14.36 4.73 -26.87
N GLN A 82 -13.90 3.86 -27.77
CA GLN A 82 -13.55 4.21 -29.16
C GLN A 82 -14.74 4.62 -30.04
N THR A 83 -15.96 4.37 -29.59
CA THR A 83 -17.21 4.74 -30.29
C THR A 83 -17.93 5.92 -29.64
N LEU A 84 -17.35 6.49 -28.58
CA LEU A 84 -17.93 7.61 -27.85
C LEU A 84 -17.97 8.85 -28.73
N VAL A 85 -19.15 9.47 -28.82
CA VAL A 85 -19.41 10.70 -29.58
C VAL A 85 -19.91 11.79 -28.63
N PRO A 86 -19.81 13.09 -28.99
CA PRO A 86 -20.37 14.16 -28.17
C PRO A 86 -21.85 13.91 -27.84
N GLY A 87 -22.21 14.12 -26.57
CA GLY A 87 -23.53 13.81 -25.99
C GLY A 87 -23.74 12.35 -25.63
N GLY A 88 -22.77 11.47 -25.96
CA GLY A 88 -22.79 10.06 -25.63
C GLY A 88 -22.19 9.75 -24.26
N SER A 89 -22.43 8.52 -23.82
CA SER A 89 -21.90 7.98 -22.57
C SER A 89 -21.48 6.52 -22.78
N VAL A 90 -20.44 6.09 -22.07
CA VAL A 90 -20.01 4.70 -22.01
C VAL A 90 -19.83 4.31 -20.55
N SER A 91 -20.15 3.05 -20.21
CA SER A 91 -20.00 2.54 -18.85
C SER A 91 -19.32 1.18 -18.86
N THR A 92 -18.49 0.93 -17.86
CA THR A 92 -17.81 -0.35 -17.63
C THR A 92 -17.81 -0.69 -16.14
N THR A 93 -17.89 -1.97 -15.82
CA THR A 93 -17.77 -2.46 -14.44
C THR A 93 -16.50 -3.26 -14.31
N VAL A 94 -15.67 -2.90 -13.33
CA VAL A 94 -14.40 -3.55 -13.02
C VAL A 94 -14.54 -4.29 -11.70
N PRO A 95 -14.58 -5.64 -11.71
CA PRO A 95 -14.49 -6.42 -10.49
C PRO A 95 -13.05 -6.40 -9.97
N VAL A 96 -12.90 -6.13 -8.68
CA VAL A 96 -11.60 -6.10 -8.00
C VAL A 96 -11.64 -6.99 -6.76
N PHE A 97 -10.51 -7.55 -6.38
CA PHE A 97 -10.43 -8.40 -5.21
C PHE A 97 -9.07 -8.29 -4.53
N ASN A 98 -9.07 -8.47 -3.21
CA ASN A 98 -7.85 -8.60 -2.44
C ASN A 98 -7.32 -10.02 -2.61
N ASN A 99 -6.17 -10.15 -3.24
CA ASN A 99 -5.54 -11.45 -3.48
C ASN A 99 -4.70 -11.91 -2.27
N THR A 100 -4.49 -11.05 -1.27
CA THR A 100 -3.65 -11.34 -0.10
C THR A 100 -4.35 -12.27 0.90
N PRO A 101 -3.80 -13.44 1.28
CA PRO A 101 -4.53 -14.44 2.07
C PRO A 101 -4.97 -13.97 3.46
N THR A 102 -4.16 -13.13 4.11
CA THR A 102 -4.27 -12.83 5.55
C THR A 102 -4.35 -11.35 5.92
N LEU A 103 -4.10 -10.43 4.99
CA LEU A 103 -4.16 -8.99 5.24
C LEU A 103 -5.34 -8.37 4.51
N ALA A 104 -6.01 -7.42 5.16
CA ALA A 104 -7.00 -6.59 4.50
C ALA A 104 -6.31 -5.53 3.63
N ALA A 105 -7.03 -5.00 2.66
CA ALA A 105 -6.55 -3.99 1.71
C ALA A 105 -7.43 -2.75 1.74
N ASP A 106 -6.88 -1.61 2.15
CA ASP A 106 -7.55 -0.32 1.97
C ASP A 106 -7.34 0.14 0.53
N THR A 107 -8.41 0.07 -0.27
CA THR A 107 -8.34 0.17 -1.73
C THR A 107 -8.82 1.53 -2.19
N THR A 108 -8.11 2.09 -3.16
CA THR A 108 -8.46 3.34 -3.84
C THR A 108 -8.59 3.12 -5.34
N VAL A 109 -9.33 4.02 -5.98
CA VAL A 109 -9.53 4.04 -7.43
C VAL A 109 -9.34 5.46 -7.95
N GLU A 110 -8.63 5.60 -9.06
CA GLU A 110 -8.42 6.89 -9.72
C GLU A 110 -8.40 6.76 -11.25
N VAL A 111 -8.91 7.76 -11.95
CA VAL A 111 -8.67 7.93 -13.39
C VAL A 111 -7.33 8.63 -13.58
N VAL A 112 -6.46 8.04 -14.39
CA VAL A 112 -5.10 8.54 -14.63
C VAL A 112 -4.83 8.71 -16.12
N LEU A 113 -3.82 9.51 -16.44
CA LEU A 113 -3.30 9.64 -17.80
C LEU A 113 -2.38 8.44 -18.10
N ARG A 114 -2.69 7.64 -19.12
CA ARG A 114 -1.97 6.38 -19.45
C ARG A 114 -0.46 6.59 -19.69
N ASN A 115 -0.07 7.74 -20.22
CA ASN A 115 1.34 8.10 -20.50
C ASN A 115 1.92 9.10 -19.48
N GLY A 116 1.20 9.35 -18.37
CA GLY A 116 1.55 10.38 -17.38
C GLY A 116 1.27 11.83 -17.82
N ASP A 117 1.19 12.10 -19.13
CA ASP A 117 0.96 13.43 -19.70
C ASP A 117 -0.31 13.55 -20.56
N GLY A 118 -1.01 12.43 -20.78
CA GLY A 118 -2.28 12.40 -21.52
C GLY A 118 -2.12 12.68 -23.01
N THR A 119 -0.90 12.58 -23.55
CA THR A 119 -0.62 12.79 -24.97
C THR A 119 -1.32 11.74 -25.84
N VAL A 120 -1.79 12.19 -27.00
CA VAL A 120 -2.43 11.38 -28.04
C VAL A 120 -1.62 11.45 -29.33
N ALA A 121 -2.00 10.67 -30.34
CA ALA A 121 -1.28 10.64 -31.61
C ALA A 121 -1.17 12.03 -32.25
N ALA A 122 -0.03 12.32 -32.88
CA ALA A 122 0.22 13.61 -33.49
C ALA A 122 -0.84 13.97 -34.55
N GLY A 123 -1.36 15.19 -34.49
CA GLY A 123 -2.43 15.67 -35.37
C GLY A 123 -3.84 15.24 -34.96
N ILE A 124 -4.00 14.46 -33.88
CA ILE A 124 -5.30 14.10 -33.31
C ILE A 124 -5.63 15.06 -32.16
N PRO A 125 -6.83 15.69 -32.16
CA PRO A 125 -7.27 16.52 -31.04
C PRO A 125 -7.42 15.71 -29.74
N ASN A 126 -7.05 16.29 -28.60
CA ASN A 126 -7.24 15.66 -27.29
C ASN A 126 -8.62 16.01 -26.73
N ILE A 127 -9.50 15.02 -26.55
CA ILE A 127 -10.89 15.23 -26.08
C ILE A 127 -11.02 15.17 -24.55
N THR A 128 -9.96 14.84 -23.82
CA THR A 128 -9.96 14.72 -22.35
C THR A 128 -10.67 15.88 -21.62
N PRO A 129 -10.50 17.17 -22.01
CA PRO A 129 -11.19 18.29 -21.35
C PRO A 129 -12.73 18.23 -21.39
N PHE A 130 -13.28 17.53 -22.40
CA PHE A 130 -14.72 17.39 -22.63
C PHE A 130 -15.30 16.10 -22.02
N LEU A 131 -14.49 15.32 -21.32
CA LEU A 131 -14.94 14.11 -20.64
C LEU A 131 -15.33 14.40 -19.19
N ARG A 132 -16.38 13.74 -18.73
CA ARG A 132 -16.80 13.73 -17.32
C ARG A 132 -16.89 12.30 -16.83
N PHE A 133 -16.51 12.11 -15.58
CA PHE A 133 -16.39 10.80 -14.95
C PHE A 133 -17.34 10.73 -13.77
N SER A 134 -18.08 9.64 -13.71
CA SER A 134 -18.87 9.25 -12.55
C SER A 134 -18.53 7.80 -12.21
N ALA A 135 -18.48 7.45 -10.93
CA ALA A 135 -18.28 6.07 -10.52
C ALA A 135 -19.15 5.70 -9.34
N THR A 136 -19.56 4.44 -9.28
CA THR A 136 -20.23 3.85 -8.12
C THR A 136 -19.52 2.59 -7.66
N ASP A 137 -19.63 2.28 -6.37
CA ASP A 137 -19.22 0.98 -5.82
C ASP A 137 -20.22 -0.13 -6.21
N GLN A 138 -19.95 -1.35 -5.73
CA GLN A 138 -20.80 -2.53 -5.94
C GLN A 138 -22.21 -2.40 -5.36
N ALA A 139 -22.40 -1.58 -4.32
CA ALA A 139 -23.71 -1.31 -3.72
C ALA A 139 -24.47 -0.20 -4.46
N GLY A 140 -23.86 0.45 -5.46
CA GLY A 140 -24.41 1.60 -6.17
C GLY A 140 -24.20 2.93 -5.47
N THR A 141 -23.36 2.98 -4.42
CA THR A 141 -22.99 4.23 -3.76
C THR A 141 -22.08 5.03 -4.68
N ALA A 142 -22.34 6.32 -4.87
CA ALA A 142 -21.48 7.18 -5.65
C ALA A 142 -20.11 7.36 -4.98
N LEU A 143 -19.05 7.07 -5.74
CA LEU A 143 -17.66 7.33 -5.39
C LEU A 143 -17.26 8.75 -5.80
N PHE A 144 -17.66 9.15 -7.01
CA PHE A 144 -17.59 10.51 -7.53
C PHE A 144 -18.63 10.67 -8.65
N THR A 145 -19.05 11.90 -8.92
CA THR A 145 -20.11 12.19 -9.90
C THR A 145 -19.77 13.45 -10.69
N ASP A 146 -19.83 13.36 -12.02
CA ASP A 146 -19.66 14.48 -12.95
C ASP A 146 -18.39 15.31 -12.68
N VAL A 147 -17.25 14.62 -12.55
CA VAL A 147 -15.94 15.26 -12.29
C VAL A 147 -15.02 15.17 -13.50
N THR A 148 -14.01 16.05 -13.55
CA THR A 148 -12.87 15.95 -14.47
C THR A 148 -11.92 14.82 -14.06
N TRP A 149 -11.06 14.36 -14.96
CA TRP A 149 -10.16 13.22 -14.72
C TRP A 149 -9.26 13.44 -13.48
N ASP A 150 -8.78 14.66 -13.25
CA ASP A 150 -7.89 15.02 -12.14
C ASP A 150 -8.58 14.96 -10.77
N ALA A 151 -9.91 15.10 -10.77
CA ALA A 151 -10.76 14.97 -9.59
C ALA A 151 -11.44 13.58 -9.47
N ALA A 152 -11.30 12.70 -10.47
CA ALA A 152 -11.89 11.37 -10.50
C ALA A 152 -11.07 10.37 -9.67
N ARG A 153 -11.13 10.54 -8.34
CA ARG A 153 -10.44 9.69 -7.35
C ARG A 153 -11.33 9.43 -6.14
N ALA A 154 -11.30 8.22 -5.60
CA ALA A 154 -12.07 7.84 -4.41
C ALA A 154 -11.43 6.65 -3.66
N THR A 155 -11.86 6.46 -2.42
CA THR A 155 -11.65 5.19 -1.70
C THR A 155 -12.77 4.22 -2.03
N LEU A 156 -12.42 2.98 -2.37
CA LEU A 156 -13.35 1.86 -2.46
C LEU A 156 -13.61 1.24 -1.07
N GLY A 157 -12.74 1.55 -0.11
CA GLY A 157 -12.79 1.07 1.25
C GLY A 157 -11.99 -0.21 1.46
N LEU A 158 -12.28 -0.87 2.58
CA LEU A 158 -11.52 -2.04 3.03
C LEU A 158 -12.05 -3.31 2.36
N LEU A 159 -11.20 -3.97 1.59
CA LEU A 159 -11.39 -5.36 1.17
C LEU A 159 -10.81 -6.29 2.23
N ALA A 160 -11.62 -7.23 2.73
CA ALA A 160 -11.17 -8.25 3.66
C ALA A 160 -10.02 -9.08 3.04
N PRO A 161 -9.21 -9.80 3.85
CA PRO A 161 -8.23 -10.75 3.31
C PRO A 161 -8.87 -11.71 2.32
N ARG A 162 -8.10 -12.34 1.43
CA ARG A 162 -8.64 -13.35 0.51
C ARG A 162 -9.14 -14.61 1.24
N GLY A 163 -8.52 -14.97 2.38
CA GLY A 163 -8.88 -16.16 3.16
C GLY A 163 -8.60 -17.51 2.47
N ALA A 164 -7.90 -17.49 1.33
CA ALA A 164 -7.48 -18.65 0.55
C ALA A 164 -6.15 -18.35 -0.14
N ALA A 165 -5.57 -19.33 -0.83
CA ALA A 165 -4.32 -19.16 -1.55
C ALA A 165 -4.43 -18.06 -2.62
N GLU A 166 -3.34 -17.30 -2.80
CA GLU A 166 -3.20 -16.32 -3.88
C GLU A 166 -3.43 -16.97 -5.24
N LEU A 167 -4.06 -16.22 -6.14
CA LEU A 167 -4.15 -16.56 -7.55
C LEU A 167 -3.00 -15.91 -8.31
N SER A 168 -2.54 -16.55 -9.38
CA SER A 168 -1.57 -15.97 -10.32
C SER A 168 -2.29 -15.27 -11.48
N ALA A 169 -1.62 -14.32 -12.14
CA ALA A 169 -2.13 -13.75 -13.38
C ALA A 169 -2.41 -14.87 -14.41
N GLY A 170 -3.56 -14.81 -15.07
CA GLY A 170 -4.06 -15.82 -16.01
C GLY A 170 -4.76 -17.03 -15.38
N ASP A 171 -4.76 -17.16 -14.04
CA ASP A 171 -5.55 -18.20 -13.37
C ASP A 171 -7.05 -17.95 -13.57
N ALA A 172 -7.83 -19.03 -13.57
CA ALA A 172 -9.28 -18.91 -13.46
C ALA A 172 -9.65 -18.33 -12.10
N TYR A 173 -10.49 -17.30 -12.11
CA TYR A 173 -10.93 -16.65 -10.88
C TYR A 173 -11.72 -17.62 -10.00
N THR A 174 -11.38 -17.63 -8.71
CA THR A 174 -12.12 -18.34 -7.66
C THR A 174 -12.35 -17.41 -6.50
N ALA A 175 -13.59 -17.34 -6.02
CA ALA A 175 -13.99 -16.45 -4.94
C ALA A 175 -13.16 -16.66 -3.66
N GLY A 176 -12.91 -15.57 -2.96
CA GLY A 176 -12.27 -15.57 -1.65
C GLY A 176 -13.29 -15.71 -0.51
N GLN A 177 -12.88 -15.30 0.69
CA GLN A 177 -13.84 -15.09 1.77
C GLN A 177 -14.76 -13.89 1.45
N VAL A 178 -15.93 -13.89 2.09
CA VAL A 178 -16.90 -12.80 1.95
C VAL A 178 -16.25 -11.46 2.31
N GLY A 179 -16.45 -10.45 1.46
CA GLY A 179 -15.90 -9.11 1.65
C GLY A 179 -14.48 -8.91 1.12
N SER A 180 -13.86 -9.94 0.54
CA SER A 180 -12.56 -9.82 -0.17
C SER A 180 -12.68 -9.26 -1.59
N GLU A 181 -13.91 -8.97 -2.03
CA GLU A 181 -14.27 -8.59 -3.39
C GLU A 181 -15.03 -7.26 -3.37
N GLY A 182 -14.85 -6.48 -4.43
CA GLY A 182 -15.59 -5.27 -4.70
C GLY A 182 -15.76 -5.08 -6.21
N ALA A 183 -16.47 -4.03 -6.59
CA ALA A 183 -16.56 -3.62 -7.98
C ALA A 183 -16.69 -2.11 -8.08
N VAL A 184 -16.16 -1.55 -9.16
CA VAL A 184 -16.37 -0.16 -9.54
C VAL A 184 -17.08 -0.11 -10.88
N THR A 185 -18.23 0.56 -10.94
CA THR A 185 -18.86 0.90 -12.21
C THR A 185 -18.47 2.33 -12.58
N LEU A 186 -17.66 2.47 -13.62
CA LEU A 186 -17.22 3.76 -14.17
C LEU A 186 -18.12 4.14 -15.34
N THR A 187 -18.56 5.38 -15.36
CA THR A 187 -19.27 6.00 -16.48
C THR A 187 -18.45 7.20 -16.99
N ILE A 188 -18.28 7.27 -18.31
CA ILE A 188 -17.58 8.35 -19.00
C ILE A 188 -18.58 9.03 -19.93
N ASP A 189 -18.88 10.29 -19.65
CA ASP A 189 -19.74 11.13 -20.46
C ASP A 189 -18.88 12.03 -21.35
N TYR A 190 -19.20 12.09 -22.64
CA TYR A 190 -18.60 13.04 -23.57
C TYR A 190 -19.56 14.22 -23.74
N LEU A 191 -19.19 15.38 -23.21
CA LEU A 191 -20.01 16.58 -23.24
C LEU A 191 -20.27 17.08 -24.67
N ASP A 192 -21.54 17.37 -24.97
CA ASP A 192 -21.93 18.13 -26.16
C ASP A 192 -22.04 19.62 -25.81
N VAL A 193 -20.94 20.35 -26.02
CA VAL A 193 -20.81 21.77 -25.68
C VAL A 193 -20.21 22.56 -26.84
N PRO A 194 -20.50 23.87 -26.96
CA PRO A 194 -19.92 24.68 -28.03
C PRO A 194 -18.39 24.59 -28.08
N GLY A 195 -17.84 24.38 -29.27
CA GLY A 195 -16.40 24.23 -29.49
C GLY A 195 -15.92 22.77 -29.53
N VAL A 196 -16.76 21.80 -29.11
CA VAL A 196 -16.41 20.37 -29.18
C VAL A 196 -16.27 19.89 -30.64
N GLU A 197 -16.95 20.54 -31.58
CA GLU A 197 -16.89 20.23 -33.01
C GLU A 197 -15.48 20.36 -33.59
N ALA A 198 -14.63 21.21 -33.00
CA ALA A 198 -13.22 21.36 -33.38
C ALA A 198 -12.36 20.14 -33.00
N PHE A 199 -12.89 19.24 -32.17
CA PHE A 199 -12.22 18.04 -31.67
C PHE A 199 -12.78 16.75 -32.29
N ASN A 200 -13.50 16.86 -33.40
CA ASN A 200 -14.00 15.69 -34.12
C ASN A 200 -12.87 14.73 -34.52
N GLY A 201 -13.07 13.44 -34.30
CA GLY A 201 -12.04 12.40 -34.46
C GLY A 201 -10.94 12.41 -33.38
N GLY A 202 -11.14 13.17 -32.30
CA GLY A 202 -10.18 13.27 -31.20
C GLY A 202 -10.11 12.03 -30.32
N GLN A 203 -9.10 12.00 -29.45
CA GLN A 203 -8.75 10.86 -28.60
C GLN A 203 -8.49 11.32 -27.16
N ALA A 204 -8.57 10.39 -26.22
CA ALA A 204 -8.12 10.56 -24.85
C ALA A 204 -7.20 9.39 -24.47
N ALA A 205 -6.15 9.69 -23.69
CA ALA A 205 -5.20 8.71 -23.20
C ALA A 205 -5.38 8.52 -21.69
N LEU A 206 -6.40 7.75 -21.31
CA LEU A 206 -6.82 7.55 -19.93
C LEU A 206 -6.81 6.07 -19.55
N ALA A 207 -6.66 5.79 -18.26
CA ALA A 207 -6.83 4.49 -17.65
C ALA A 207 -7.51 4.63 -16.28
N LEU A 208 -8.17 3.56 -15.84
CA LEU A 208 -8.62 3.43 -14.46
C LEU A 208 -7.55 2.65 -13.70
N ARG A 209 -7.02 3.22 -12.62
CA ARG A 209 -6.03 2.61 -11.75
C ARG A 209 -6.65 2.26 -10.41
N PHE A 210 -6.30 1.07 -9.91
CA PHE A 210 -6.52 0.65 -8.53
C PHE A 210 -5.19 0.61 -7.80
N ASP A 211 -5.21 1.03 -6.54
CA ASP A 211 -4.08 0.97 -5.63
C ASP A 211 -4.59 0.56 -4.26
N ALA A 212 -3.76 -0.07 -3.44
CA ALA A 212 -4.12 -0.41 -2.09
C ALA A 212 -2.95 -0.40 -1.12
N THR A 213 -3.27 -0.17 0.15
CA THR A 213 -2.32 -0.32 1.25
C THR A 213 -2.77 -1.47 2.16
N SER A 214 -1.82 -2.32 2.55
CA SER A 214 -2.08 -3.40 3.50
C SER A 214 -2.49 -2.83 4.86
N VAL A 215 -3.58 -3.33 5.42
CA VAL A 215 -4.02 -3.00 6.78
C VAL A 215 -3.73 -4.19 7.69
N ALA A 216 -2.89 -3.96 8.70
CA ALA A 216 -2.64 -4.96 9.74
C ALA A 216 -3.90 -5.13 10.61
N PRO A 217 -4.22 -6.36 11.05
CA PRO A 217 -5.36 -6.63 11.93
C PRO A 217 -5.23 -5.98 13.31
#